data_AF-A0AAE9ZUY9-F1
#
_entry.id   AF-A0AAE9ZUY9-F1
#
_cell.length_a   1.000
_cell.length_b   1.000
_cell.length_c   1.000
_cell.angle_alpha   90.00
_cell.angle_beta   90.00
_cell.angle_gamma   90.00
#
_symmetry.space_group_name_H-M   'P 1'
#
loop_
_entity.id
_entity.type
_entity.pdbx_description
1 polymer ?
#
loop_
_entity_poly.entity_id
_entity_poly.type
_entity_poly.pdbx_seq_one_letter_code
_entity_poly.pdbx_strand_id
1 'polypeptide(L)'
;MIAALTLGPGQTAAASSRPAPIPAIEPETAKAQLRVGISRVAFRNTNINDATAAYRLFLEQIAARNGYDLDVETEIFDEAQGFGAALQRTENPVHMSIIVAMDFLQLAPGVAQQPMFVVSEGSSPGRHFVLLTRRDRGFDSLADLKGETLVNYNVGNGRQGWNWLNVLVAENGLGAIPRHFGAVHHATKPSRVILPVFFGTKAACLVDAPSLELMGELNPQVLRSLQTIARSELLADVVICVGDRGWPTAKHRTDTIDAIAGLAETSAGRQIMTLFKIDQILPYEPDYLDSVQSLLARSAALRPEGTL
;
A
#
# COMPACT_ATOMS: atom_id res chain seq x y z
N MET A 1 -32.12 -93.60 38.87
CA MET A 1 -30.91 -93.35 39.68
C MET A 1 -29.74 -93.26 38.71
N ILE A 2 -29.03 -92.12 38.70
CA ILE A 2 -27.74 -91.83 38.01
C ILE A 2 -27.80 -91.73 36.47
N ALA A 3 -27.12 -90.83 35.75
CA ALA A 3 -26.64 -89.45 35.88
C ALA A 3 -26.12 -89.06 34.47
N ALA A 4 -25.94 -87.76 34.25
CA ALA A 4 -25.63 -87.06 32.99
C ALA A 4 -24.37 -87.53 32.22
N LEU A 5 -24.37 -87.27 30.91
CA LEU A 5 -23.21 -86.69 30.20
C LEU A 5 -23.64 -86.08 28.85
N THR A 6 -23.39 -84.78 28.75
CA THR A 6 -23.71 -83.87 27.66
C THR A 6 -22.76 -84.04 26.47
N LEU A 7 -23.33 -84.14 25.26
CA LEU A 7 -22.60 -84.06 23.99
C LEU A 7 -22.43 -82.59 23.60
N GLY A 8 -21.19 -82.13 23.48
CA GLY A 8 -20.86 -80.85 22.84
C GLY A 8 -20.37 -81.07 21.41
N PRO A 9 -20.84 -80.32 20.41
CA PRO A 9 -20.13 -80.16 19.16
C PRO A 9 -19.34 -78.84 19.21
N GLY A 10 -18.02 -78.95 19.33
CA GLY A 10 -17.11 -77.87 18.98
C GLY A 10 -16.73 -77.98 17.52
N GLN A 11 -17.22 -77.06 16.67
CA GLN A 11 -16.63 -76.77 15.37
C GLN A 11 -16.70 -75.27 15.06
N THR A 12 -15.55 -74.62 15.29
CA THR A 12 -14.86 -73.65 14.42
C THR A 12 -15.70 -72.63 13.65
N ALA A 13 -15.83 -71.43 14.22
CA ALA A 13 -15.96 -70.20 13.45
C ALA A 13 -14.67 -69.38 13.62
N ALA A 14 -13.81 -69.40 12.60
CA ALA A 14 -12.65 -68.52 12.53
C ALA A 14 -13.14 -67.08 12.27
N ALA A 15 -13.17 -66.27 13.32
CA ALA A 15 -13.40 -64.83 13.21
C ALA A 15 -12.18 -64.20 12.50
N SER A 16 -12.37 -63.83 11.24
CA SER A 16 -11.46 -62.94 10.52
C SER A 16 -11.45 -61.59 11.21
N SER A 17 -10.44 -61.36 12.07
CA SER A 17 -10.19 -60.06 12.69
C SER A 17 -9.65 -59.12 11.62
N ARG A 18 -10.52 -58.29 11.05
CA ARG A 18 -10.13 -57.15 10.23
C ARG A 18 -9.23 -56.25 11.10
N PRO A 19 -7.99 -55.92 10.69
CA PRO A 19 -7.18 -55.00 11.46
C PRO A 19 -7.92 -53.66 11.58
N ALA A 20 -7.92 -53.10 12.80
CA ALA A 20 -8.50 -51.78 13.05
C ALA A 20 -7.90 -50.77 12.05
N PRO A 21 -8.68 -49.81 11.53
CA PRO A 21 -8.13 -48.73 10.72
C PRO A 21 -7.02 -48.06 11.52
N ILE A 22 -5.81 -48.01 10.96
CA ILE A 22 -4.76 -47.14 11.47
C ILE A 22 -5.37 -45.74 11.45
N PRO A 23 -5.46 -45.03 12.59
CA PRO A 23 -5.97 -43.67 12.58
C PRO A 23 -5.11 -42.88 11.58
N ALA A 24 -5.77 -42.27 10.60
CA ALA A 24 -5.11 -41.29 9.77
C ALA A 24 -4.56 -40.22 10.72
N ILE A 25 -3.24 -40.18 10.87
CA ILE A 25 -2.60 -39.02 11.48
C ILE A 25 -2.82 -37.93 10.44
N GLU A 26 -3.88 -37.14 10.61
CA GLU A 26 -4.01 -35.89 9.88
C GLU A 26 -2.71 -35.12 10.15
N PRO A 27 -1.98 -34.70 9.09
CA PRO A 27 -0.74 -33.99 9.28
C PRO A 27 -1.03 -32.78 10.17
N GLU A 28 -0.42 -32.74 11.34
CA GLU A 28 -0.60 -31.66 12.31
C GLU A 28 -0.26 -30.34 11.61
N THR A 29 -1.27 -29.51 11.41
CA THR A 29 -1.15 -28.22 10.71
C THR A 29 -0.11 -27.38 11.43
N ALA A 30 0.94 -26.97 10.72
CA ALA A 30 2.02 -26.23 11.35
C ALA A 30 1.51 -24.86 11.77
N LYS A 31 1.56 -24.55 13.07
CA LYS A 31 1.21 -23.22 13.58
C LYS A 31 2.23 -22.19 13.09
N ALA A 32 1.73 -21.13 12.47
CA ALA A 32 2.53 -20.03 11.95
C ALA A 32 1.95 -18.70 12.39
N GLN A 33 2.80 -17.68 12.51
CA GLN A 33 2.38 -16.32 12.78
C GLN A 33 2.91 -15.40 11.69
N LEU A 34 2.05 -14.52 11.18
CA LEU A 34 2.41 -13.49 10.21
C LEU A 34 2.07 -12.11 10.78
N ARG A 35 3.08 -11.25 10.84
CA ARG A 35 2.97 -9.85 11.32
C ARG A 35 3.10 -8.90 10.16
N VAL A 36 2.08 -8.09 9.95
CA VAL A 36 2.02 -7.13 8.85
C VAL A 36 1.94 -5.71 9.42
N GLY A 37 2.97 -4.91 9.14
CA GLY A 37 2.98 -3.48 9.44
C GLY A 37 2.34 -2.68 8.32
N ILE A 38 1.47 -1.74 8.65
CA ILE A 38 0.63 -1.04 7.67
C ILE A 38 0.66 0.45 7.94
N SER A 39 1.08 1.25 6.96
CA SER A 39 1.02 2.71 7.04
C SER A 39 -0.42 3.17 6.80
N ARG A 40 -1.03 3.91 7.73
CA ARG A 40 -2.41 4.38 7.56
C ARG A 40 -2.56 5.25 6.30
N VAL A 41 -1.55 6.06 6.00
CA VAL A 41 -1.58 6.97 4.83
C VAL A 41 -1.52 6.24 3.49
N ALA A 42 -1.10 4.96 3.48
CA ALA A 42 -1.21 4.10 2.30
C ALA A 42 -2.67 3.77 1.94
N PHE A 43 -3.63 3.97 2.86
CA PHE A 43 -5.06 3.70 2.65
C PHE A 43 -5.83 5.00 2.43
N ARG A 44 -6.12 5.32 1.16
CA ARG A 44 -6.82 6.55 0.77
C ARG A 44 -8.33 6.42 0.93
N ASN A 45 -8.89 6.99 2.00
CA ASN A 45 -10.35 7.07 2.25
C ASN A 45 -11.06 5.70 2.27
N THR A 46 -10.38 4.64 2.68
CA THR A 46 -10.96 3.30 2.92
C THR A 46 -11.02 3.05 4.43
N ASN A 47 -12.03 2.30 4.88
CA ASN A 47 -12.05 1.80 6.25
C ASN A 47 -10.94 0.74 6.41
N ILE A 48 -9.83 1.14 7.02
CA ILE A 48 -8.66 0.28 7.20
C ILE A 48 -9.00 -1.01 7.96
N ASN A 49 -9.93 -0.96 8.93
CA ASN A 49 -10.28 -2.11 9.76
C ASN A 49 -10.93 -3.23 8.95
N ASP A 50 -11.92 -2.87 8.12
CA ASP A 50 -12.62 -3.83 7.25
C ASP A 50 -11.64 -4.46 6.24
N ALA A 51 -10.74 -3.63 5.74
CA ALA A 51 -9.79 -4.03 4.74
C ALA A 51 -8.66 -4.93 5.32
N THR A 52 -8.20 -4.64 6.55
CA THR A 52 -7.31 -5.54 7.30
C THR A 52 -7.97 -6.86 7.66
N ALA A 53 -9.25 -6.84 8.02
CA ALA A 53 -9.99 -8.07 8.33
C ALA A 53 -10.14 -8.96 7.08
N ALA A 54 -10.50 -8.37 5.92
CA ALA A 54 -10.57 -9.10 4.66
C ALA A 54 -9.20 -9.67 4.25
N TYR A 55 -8.13 -8.87 4.38
CA TYR A 55 -6.77 -9.31 4.06
C TYR A 55 -6.31 -10.47 4.96
N ARG A 56 -6.60 -10.39 6.26
CA ARG A 56 -6.34 -11.46 7.23
C ARG A 56 -7.02 -12.77 6.82
N LEU A 57 -8.33 -12.72 6.54
CA LEU A 57 -9.08 -13.92 6.14
C LEU A 57 -8.53 -14.56 4.87
N PHE A 58 -8.07 -13.75 3.91
CA PHE A 58 -7.44 -14.27 2.70
C PHE A 58 -6.11 -14.98 2.96
N LEU A 59 -5.24 -14.38 3.78
CA LEU A 59 -3.96 -14.99 4.14
C LEU A 59 -4.17 -16.28 4.93
N GLU A 60 -5.12 -16.31 5.87
CA GLU A 60 -5.50 -17.52 6.62
C GLU A 60 -6.00 -18.63 5.68
N GLN A 61 -6.83 -18.30 4.68
CA GLN A 61 -7.30 -19.28 3.69
C GLN A 61 -6.18 -19.87 2.84
N ILE A 62 -5.20 -19.05 2.44
CA ILE A 62 -4.06 -19.54 1.66
C ILE A 62 -3.14 -20.39 2.54
N ALA A 63 -2.90 -19.96 3.77
CA ALA A 63 -2.09 -20.71 4.72
C ALA A 63 -2.70 -22.09 5.01
N ALA A 64 -4.01 -22.17 5.23
CA ALA A 64 -4.73 -23.43 5.43
C ALA A 64 -4.59 -24.37 4.22
N ARG A 65 -4.68 -23.85 2.99
CA ARG A 65 -4.44 -24.64 1.76
C ARG A 65 -3.01 -25.15 1.65
N ASN A 66 -2.06 -24.45 2.24
CA ASN A 66 -0.65 -24.80 2.26
C ASN A 66 -0.24 -25.59 3.52
N GLY A 67 -1.19 -26.03 4.35
CA GLY A 67 -0.94 -26.88 5.52
C GLY A 67 -0.48 -26.12 6.77
N TYR A 68 -0.78 -24.83 6.88
CA TYR A 68 -0.50 -24.02 8.05
C TYR A 68 -1.78 -23.58 8.78
N ASP A 69 -1.71 -23.53 10.10
CA ASP A 69 -2.65 -22.78 10.94
C ASP A 69 -2.03 -21.40 11.21
N LEU A 70 -2.46 -20.38 10.46
CA LEU A 70 -1.84 -19.06 10.45
C LEU A 70 -2.60 -18.07 11.33
N ASP A 71 -1.91 -17.46 12.29
CA ASP A 71 -2.40 -16.26 12.97
C ASP A 71 -1.80 -15.00 12.32
N VAL A 72 -2.66 -14.14 11.79
CA VAL A 72 -2.26 -12.87 11.17
C VAL A 72 -2.51 -11.72 12.14
N GLU A 73 -1.42 -11.03 12.50
CA GLU A 73 -1.42 -9.83 13.32
C GLU A 73 -1.09 -8.60 12.45
N THR A 74 -1.95 -7.59 12.50
CA THR A 74 -1.75 -6.34 11.74
C THR A 74 -1.50 -5.17 12.69
N GLU A 75 -0.40 -4.47 12.51
CA GLU A 75 -0.08 -3.23 13.23
C GLU A 75 -0.25 -2.03 12.28
N ILE A 76 -1.12 -1.09 12.64
CA ILE A 76 -1.38 0.13 11.84
C ILE A 76 -0.60 1.29 12.45
N PHE A 77 0.17 2.00 11.62
CA PHE A 77 1.01 3.12 12.01
C PHE A 77 0.52 4.43 11.37
N ASP A 78 0.31 5.44 12.19
CA ASP A 78 -0.02 6.80 11.74
C ASP A 78 1.23 7.61 11.36
N GLU A 79 2.36 7.30 11.99
CA GLU A 79 3.61 8.04 11.86
C GLU A 79 4.75 7.14 11.37
N ALA A 80 5.57 7.67 10.45
CA ALA A 80 6.71 6.97 9.88
C ALA A 80 7.74 6.57 10.94
N GLN A 81 7.94 7.36 12.00
CA GLN A 81 8.90 7.05 13.07
C GLN A 81 8.47 5.79 13.85
N GLY A 82 7.19 5.71 14.24
CA GLY A 82 6.65 4.52 14.92
C GLY A 82 6.74 3.27 14.05
N PHE A 83 6.47 3.42 12.75
CA PHE A 83 6.64 2.32 11.80
C PHE A 83 8.11 1.90 11.69
N GLY A 84 9.03 2.85 11.54
CA GLY A 84 10.48 2.58 11.51
C GLY A 84 10.97 1.82 12.74
N ALA A 85 10.54 2.22 13.93
CA ALA A 85 10.86 1.50 15.17
C ALA A 85 10.32 0.06 15.17
N ALA A 86 9.13 -0.18 14.62
CA ALA A 86 8.57 -1.51 14.48
C ALA A 86 9.36 -2.40 13.52
N LEU A 87 9.84 -1.84 12.40
CA LEU A 87 10.67 -2.56 11.42
C LEU A 87 12.06 -2.93 11.94
N GLN A 88 12.53 -2.25 13.00
CA GLN A 88 13.82 -2.52 13.64
C GLN A 88 13.76 -3.55 14.78
N ARG A 89 12.55 -3.96 15.20
CA ARG A 89 12.39 -4.93 16.30
C ARG A 89 13.06 -6.25 15.95
N THR A 90 13.92 -6.73 16.84
CA THR A 90 14.58 -8.04 16.71
C THR A 90 13.70 -9.17 17.27
N GLU A 91 13.00 -8.88 18.37
CA GLU A 91 12.00 -9.76 18.95
C GLU A 91 10.65 -9.48 18.29
N ASN A 92 9.96 -10.54 17.87
CA ASN A 92 8.68 -10.44 17.15
C ASN A 92 8.73 -9.46 15.95
N PRO A 93 9.62 -9.70 14.97
CA PRO A 93 9.78 -8.80 13.84
C PRO A 93 8.50 -8.72 13.00
N VAL A 94 8.31 -7.56 12.37
CA VAL A 94 7.34 -7.39 11.29
C VAL A 94 7.85 -8.16 10.06
N HIS A 95 7.05 -9.10 9.58
CA HIS A 95 7.40 -9.95 8.45
C HIS A 95 7.21 -9.23 7.11
N MET A 96 6.19 -8.37 7.04
CA MET A 96 5.79 -7.67 5.83
C MET A 96 5.35 -6.26 6.15
N SER A 97 5.67 -5.30 5.29
CA SER A 97 5.23 -3.91 5.44
C SER A 97 4.48 -3.44 4.20
N ILE A 98 3.33 -2.81 4.38
CA ILE A 98 2.64 -2.04 3.35
C ILE A 98 2.86 -0.57 3.68
N ILE A 99 3.75 0.09 2.95
CA ILE A 99 4.28 1.40 3.30
C ILE A 99 4.35 2.31 2.07
N VAL A 100 4.25 3.62 2.32
CA VAL A 100 4.45 4.63 1.28
C VAL A 100 5.90 4.59 0.80
N ALA A 101 6.11 4.61 -0.51
CA ALA A 101 7.43 4.53 -1.12
C ALA A 101 8.44 5.54 -0.54
N MET A 102 7.98 6.78 -0.34
CA MET A 102 8.79 7.86 0.24
C MET A 102 9.22 7.58 1.68
N ASP A 103 8.31 7.06 2.52
CA ASP A 103 8.63 6.72 3.91
C ASP A 103 9.55 5.48 3.96
N PHE A 104 9.35 4.50 3.07
CA PHE A 104 10.26 3.36 2.93
C PHE A 104 11.68 3.81 2.62
N LEU A 105 11.88 4.67 1.62
CA LEU A 105 13.22 5.16 1.25
C LEU A 105 13.91 5.94 2.39
N GLN A 106 13.14 6.66 3.21
CA GLN A 106 13.68 7.35 4.38
C GLN A 106 14.08 6.39 5.51
N LEU A 107 13.38 5.25 5.63
CA LEU A 107 13.63 4.22 6.65
C LEU A 107 14.65 3.16 6.19
N ALA A 108 14.79 2.94 4.88
CA ALA A 108 15.56 1.87 4.24
C ALA A 108 16.99 1.72 4.79
N PRO A 109 17.76 2.79 5.08
CA PRO A 109 19.10 2.65 5.63
C PRO A 109 19.18 1.90 6.97
N GLY A 110 18.05 1.73 7.68
CA GLY A 110 17.99 1.11 9.01
C GLY A 110 17.06 -0.09 9.14
N VAL A 111 16.48 -0.62 8.05
CA VAL A 111 15.49 -1.73 8.12
C VAL A 111 15.88 -2.92 7.27
N ALA A 112 15.72 -4.13 7.82
CA ALA A 112 16.05 -5.39 7.15
C ALA A 112 14.85 -5.93 6.36
N GLN A 113 14.31 -5.12 5.45
CA GLN A 113 13.24 -5.50 4.54
C GLN A 113 13.55 -5.04 3.11
N GLN A 114 13.10 -5.83 2.14
CA GLN A 114 13.28 -5.56 0.72
C GLN A 114 11.92 -5.35 0.05
N PRO A 115 11.80 -4.37 -0.87
CA PRO A 115 10.58 -4.21 -1.65
C PRO A 115 10.43 -5.41 -2.59
N MET A 116 9.25 -6.03 -2.55
CA MET A 116 8.90 -7.18 -3.39
C MET A 116 7.84 -6.82 -4.42
N PHE A 117 6.96 -5.87 -4.08
CA PHE A 117 5.90 -5.42 -4.97
C PHE A 117 5.67 -3.92 -4.89
N VAL A 118 5.10 -3.38 -5.97
CA VAL A 118 4.50 -2.04 -6.01
C VAL A 118 3.01 -2.16 -6.25
N VAL A 119 2.26 -1.24 -5.67
CA VAL A 119 0.81 -1.15 -5.85
C VAL A 119 0.51 -0.15 -6.95
N SER A 120 -0.26 -0.57 -7.95
CA SER A 120 -0.74 0.27 -9.05
C SER A 120 -2.22 0.60 -8.87
N GLU A 121 -2.54 1.88 -9.04
CA GLU A 121 -3.90 2.36 -9.28
C GLU A 121 -3.96 2.82 -10.74
N GLY A 122 -4.77 2.13 -11.54
CA GLY A 122 -4.76 2.17 -13.00
C GLY A 122 -3.63 1.34 -13.59
N SER A 123 -3.06 1.82 -14.69
CA SER A 123 -2.00 1.17 -15.46
C SER A 123 -0.57 1.58 -15.06
N SER A 124 -0.40 2.25 -13.91
CA SER A 124 0.84 2.90 -13.55
C SER A 124 1.24 2.65 -12.09
N PRO A 125 2.48 2.22 -11.79
CA PRO A 125 2.96 1.90 -10.42
C PRO A 125 3.15 3.13 -9.53
N GLY A 126 2.55 4.26 -9.90
CA GLY A 126 2.72 5.55 -9.26
C GLY A 126 1.79 6.59 -9.88
N ARG A 127 1.98 7.85 -9.48
CA ARG A 127 1.18 8.98 -9.97
C ARG A 127 2.05 10.15 -10.40
N HIS A 128 1.55 10.86 -11.40
CA HIS A 128 2.01 12.21 -11.67
C HIS A 128 1.21 13.20 -10.84
N PHE A 129 1.88 14.25 -10.38
CA PHE A 129 1.27 15.45 -9.83
C PHE A 129 1.32 16.57 -10.87
N VAL A 130 0.27 17.38 -10.91
CA VAL A 130 0.13 18.48 -11.85
C VAL A 130 -0.23 19.75 -11.09
N LEU A 131 0.47 20.83 -11.44
CA LEU A 131 0.11 22.18 -11.05
C LEU A 131 -0.75 22.79 -12.16
N LEU A 132 -1.98 23.15 -11.84
CA LEU A 132 -2.98 23.61 -12.79
C LEU A 132 -3.36 25.06 -12.53
N THR A 133 -3.65 25.78 -13.61
CA THR A 133 -4.30 27.09 -13.58
C THR A 133 -5.34 27.19 -14.70
N ARG A 134 -6.09 28.29 -14.75
CA ARG A 134 -7.09 28.54 -15.78
C ARG A 134 -6.43 29.24 -16.99
N ARG A 135 -6.68 28.73 -18.20
CA ARG A 135 -6.04 29.17 -19.45
C ARG A 135 -6.19 30.66 -19.76
N ASP A 136 -7.35 31.23 -19.39
CA ASP A 136 -7.71 32.62 -19.72
C ASP A 136 -7.27 33.65 -18.66
N ARG A 137 -6.44 33.24 -17.68
CA ARG A 137 -5.98 34.11 -16.58
C ARG A 137 -4.59 34.70 -16.78
N GLY A 138 -3.87 34.29 -17.82
CA GLY A 138 -2.51 34.78 -18.11
C GLY A 138 -1.44 34.28 -17.15
N PHE A 139 -1.68 33.14 -16.50
CA PHE A 139 -0.67 32.43 -15.72
C PHE A 139 -0.07 31.35 -16.61
N ASP A 140 1.09 31.62 -17.22
CA ASP A 140 1.73 30.71 -18.18
C ASP A 140 3.00 30.06 -17.62
N SER A 141 3.46 30.53 -16.47
CA SER A 141 4.63 30.03 -15.76
C SER A 141 4.40 29.95 -14.25
N LEU A 142 5.28 29.25 -13.55
CA LEU A 142 5.27 29.19 -12.09
C LEU A 142 5.50 30.57 -11.46
N ALA A 143 6.30 31.44 -12.11
CA ALA A 143 6.61 32.78 -11.62
C ALA A 143 5.37 33.69 -11.58
N ASP A 144 4.44 33.52 -12.52
CA ASP A 144 3.21 34.32 -12.60
C ASP A 144 2.26 34.07 -11.41
N LEU A 145 2.45 32.97 -10.69
CA LEU A 145 1.66 32.60 -9.51
C LEU A 145 2.18 33.25 -8.21
N LYS A 146 3.13 34.20 -8.30
CA LYS A 146 3.67 34.89 -7.14
C LYS A 146 2.58 35.73 -6.44
N GLY A 147 2.40 35.52 -5.14
CA GLY A 147 1.39 36.20 -4.32
C GLY A 147 -0.02 35.66 -4.50
N GLU A 148 -0.21 34.67 -5.37
CA GLU A 148 -1.53 34.15 -5.70
C GLU A 148 -1.98 33.01 -4.77
N THR A 149 -3.22 32.56 -4.97
CA THR A 149 -3.82 31.49 -4.17
C THR A 149 -3.56 30.09 -4.76
N LEU A 150 -3.14 29.16 -3.91
CA LEU A 150 -2.97 27.74 -4.23
C LEU A 150 -3.95 26.88 -3.44
N VAL A 151 -4.57 25.89 -4.09
CA VAL A 151 -5.28 24.80 -3.41
C VAL A 151 -4.50 23.50 -3.58
N ASN A 152 -4.01 22.93 -2.49
CA ASN A 152 -3.26 21.68 -2.46
C ASN A 152 -4.18 20.49 -2.17
N TYR A 153 -4.15 19.48 -3.04
CA TYR A 153 -4.75 18.18 -2.78
C TYR A 153 -3.94 17.40 -1.75
N ASN A 154 -4.48 17.27 -0.54
CA ASN A 154 -3.78 16.69 0.60
C ASN A 154 -4.48 15.41 1.10
N VAL A 155 -4.35 14.30 0.37
CA VAL A 155 -4.88 12.97 0.76
C VAL A 155 -3.77 11.94 0.72
N GLY A 156 -3.67 11.12 1.77
CA GLY A 156 -2.69 10.03 1.85
C GLY A 156 -1.28 10.53 1.53
N ASN A 157 -0.78 10.12 0.36
CA ASN A 157 0.53 10.51 -0.17
C ASN A 157 0.57 11.91 -0.81
N GLY A 158 -0.39 12.79 -0.51
CA GLY A 158 -0.34 14.22 -0.87
C GLY A 158 0.95 14.93 -0.43
N ARG A 159 1.66 14.35 0.56
CA ARG A 159 3.05 14.74 0.92
C ARG A 159 4.01 14.67 -0.28
N GLN A 160 3.86 13.69 -1.18
CA GLN A 160 4.73 13.55 -2.35
C GLN A 160 4.54 14.71 -3.33
N GLY A 161 3.29 15.03 -3.69
CA GLY A 161 2.98 16.19 -4.52
C GLY A 161 3.44 17.50 -3.90
N TRP A 162 3.28 17.66 -2.58
CA TRP A 162 3.76 18.83 -1.86
C TRP A 162 5.29 18.94 -1.86
N ASN A 163 6.01 17.84 -1.65
CA ASN A 163 7.47 17.82 -1.72
C ASN A 163 7.96 18.14 -3.14
N TRP A 164 7.31 17.59 -4.16
CA TRP A 164 7.57 17.92 -5.56
C TRP A 164 7.38 19.41 -5.84
N LEU A 165 6.27 20.01 -5.40
CA LEU A 165 6.04 21.45 -5.59
C LEU A 165 7.08 22.30 -4.85
N ASN A 166 7.50 21.90 -3.65
CA ASN A 166 8.55 22.63 -2.91
C ASN A 166 9.87 22.61 -3.69
N VAL A 167 10.25 21.46 -4.23
CA VAL A 167 11.45 21.31 -5.06
C VAL A 167 11.33 22.16 -6.31
N LEU A 168 10.20 22.09 -7.01
CA LEU A 168 9.95 22.85 -8.22
C LEU A 168 10.06 24.37 -7.99
N VAL A 169 9.44 24.91 -6.94
CA VAL A 169 9.49 26.34 -6.61
C VAL A 169 10.93 26.77 -6.28
N ALA A 170 11.65 25.96 -5.51
CA ALA A 170 13.01 26.31 -5.10
C ALA A 170 14.01 26.28 -6.27
N GLU A 171 13.95 25.26 -7.12
CA GLU A 171 14.84 25.14 -8.29
C GLU A 171 14.62 26.23 -9.34
N ASN A 172 13.41 26.80 -9.39
CA ASN A 172 13.12 27.97 -10.20
C ASN A 172 13.54 29.30 -9.54
N GLY A 173 14.24 29.26 -8.40
CA GLY A 173 14.72 30.46 -7.69
C GLY A 173 13.60 31.27 -7.02
N LEU A 174 12.42 30.67 -6.82
CA LEU A 174 11.22 31.34 -6.29
C LEU A 174 11.10 31.20 -4.76
N GLY A 175 12.04 30.53 -4.12
CA GLY A 175 12.12 30.35 -2.67
C GLY A 175 11.28 29.18 -2.18
N ALA A 176 10.52 29.39 -1.09
CA ALA A 176 9.66 28.37 -0.49
C ALA A 176 8.19 28.65 -0.86
N ILE A 177 7.34 27.62 -0.88
CA ILE A 177 5.92 27.76 -1.22
C ILE A 177 5.23 28.89 -0.43
N PRO A 178 5.38 29.03 0.91
CA PRO A 178 4.72 30.09 1.66
C PRO A 178 5.24 31.51 1.36
N ARG A 179 6.43 31.63 0.75
CA ARG A 179 6.98 32.93 0.29
C ARG A 179 6.57 33.24 -1.14
N HIS A 180 6.38 32.21 -1.96
CA HIS A 180 5.97 32.36 -3.36
C HIS A 180 4.48 32.62 -3.47
N PHE A 181 3.63 31.82 -2.83
CA PHE A 181 2.17 31.96 -2.87
C PHE A 181 1.66 32.84 -1.73
N GLY A 182 0.66 33.67 -2.00
CA GLY A 182 0.07 34.57 -0.99
C GLY A 182 -0.87 33.84 -0.02
N ALA A 183 -1.49 32.74 -0.44
CA ALA A 183 -2.24 31.85 0.43
C ALA A 183 -2.28 30.42 -0.09
N VAL A 184 -2.17 29.46 0.82
CA VAL A 184 -2.31 28.03 0.53
C VAL A 184 -3.51 27.47 1.29
N HIS A 185 -4.40 26.81 0.56
CA HIS A 185 -5.53 26.06 1.10
C HIS A 185 -5.30 24.57 0.89
N HIS A 186 -5.82 23.74 1.78
CA HIS A 186 -5.76 22.28 1.66
C HIS A 186 -7.16 21.71 1.51
N ALA A 187 -7.31 20.72 0.64
CA ALA A 187 -8.55 19.97 0.51
C ALA A 187 -8.27 18.49 0.18
N THR A 188 -9.19 17.64 0.62
CA THR A 188 -9.08 16.17 0.49
C THR A 188 -9.96 15.58 -0.61
N LYS A 189 -10.74 16.42 -1.32
CA LYS A 189 -11.62 15.98 -2.41
C LYS A 189 -11.18 16.65 -3.71
N PRO A 190 -10.99 15.92 -4.82
CA PRO A 190 -10.60 16.50 -6.10
C PRO A 190 -11.48 17.67 -6.52
N SER A 191 -12.79 17.55 -6.35
CA SER A 191 -13.75 18.63 -6.67
C SER A 191 -13.53 19.91 -5.86
N ARG A 192 -13.11 19.81 -4.59
CA ARG A 192 -12.80 20.97 -3.74
C ARG A 192 -11.45 21.61 -4.06
N VAL A 193 -10.60 20.92 -4.82
CA VAL A 193 -9.29 21.40 -5.29
C VAL A 193 -9.41 22.04 -6.68
N ILE A 194 -10.03 21.33 -7.63
CA ILE A 194 -10.05 21.67 -9.05
C ILE A 194 -11.14 22.72 -9.37
N LEU A 195 -12.36 22.58 -8.81
CA LEU A 195 -13.47 23.46 -9.17
C LEU A 195 -13.23 24.94 -8.82
N PRO A 196 -12.60 25.31 -7.68
CA PRO A 196 -12.29 26.70 -7.39
C PRO A 196 -11.40 27.36 -8.45
N VAL A 197 -10.48 26.62 -9.06
CA VAL A 197 -9.61 27.10 -10.15
C VAL A 197 -10.38 27.17 -11.46
N PHE A 198 -11.18 26.14 -11.76
CA PHE A 198 -12.07 26.12 -12.93
C PHE A 198 -13.02 27.32 -12.97
N PHE A 199 -13.65 27.65 -11.83
CA PHE A 199 -14.53 28.83 -11.71
C PHE A 199 -13.76 30.16 -11.55
N GLY A 200 -12.43 30.14 -11.47
CA GLY A 200 -11.59 31.35 -11.36
C GLY A 200 -11.58 32.02 -9.99
N THR A 201 -12.06 31.33 -8.95
CA THR A 201 -12.05 31.81 -7.53
C THR A 201 -10.71 31.58 -6.83
N LYS A 202 -9.88 30.68 -7.36
CA LYS A 202 -8.50 30.41 -6.93
C LYS A 202 -7.60 30.42 -8.16
N ALA A 203 -6.36 30.80 -8.00
CA ALA A 203 -5.43 30.99 -9.11
C ALA A 203 -4.84 29.67 -9.59
N ALA A 204 -4.44 28.79 -8.66
CA ALA A 204 -3.83 27.52 -8.99
C ALA A 204 -4.27 26.39 -8.05
N CYS A 205 -4.09 25.15 -8.52
CA CYS A 205 -4.22 23.98 -7.68
C CYS A 205 -3.17 22.92 -8.00
N LEU A 206 -2.77 22.18 -6.97
CA LEU A 206 -1.92 21.00 -7.06
C LEU A 206 -2.78 19.76 -6.85
N VAL A 207 -2.74 18.82 -7.80
CA VAL A 207 -3.55 17.59 -7.76
C VAL A 207 -2.80 16.45 -8.44
N ASP A 208 -3.20 15.19 -8.19
CA ASP A 208 -2.71 14.07 -9.00
C ASP A 208 -3.44 13.96 -10.35
N ALA A 209 -2.76 13.40 -11.35
CA ALA A 209 -3.28 13.26 -12.70
C ALA A 209 -4.56 12.40 -12.78
N PRO A 210 -4.67 11.24 -12.09
CA PRO A 210 -5.90 10.45 -12.11
C PRO A 210 -7.13 11.24 -11.60
N SER A 211 -6.95 12.06 -10.55
CA SER A 211 -8.01 12.93 -10.05
C SER A 211 -8.44 14.01 -11.04
N LEU A 212 -7.50 14.55 -11.82
CA LEU A 212 -7.81 15.49 -12.91
C LEU A 212 -8.56 14.80 -14.06
N GLU A 213 -8.09 13.62 -14.47
CA GLU A 213 -8.70 12.81 -15.53
C GLU A 213 -10.14 12.45 -15.18
N LEU A 214 -10.38 11.93 -13.97
CA LEU A 214 -11.72 11.64 -13.46
C LEU A 214 -12.63 12.89 -13.45
N MET A 215 -12.11 14.05 -13.01
CA MET A 215 -12.88 15.29 -13.05
C MET A 215 -13.19 15.74 -14.50
N GLY A 216 -12.30 15.44 -15.44
CA GLY A 216 -12.48 15.68 -16.87
C GLY A 216 -13.50 14.76 -17.53
N GLU A 217 -13.54 13.49 -17.15
CA GLU A 217 -14.57 12.53 -17.58
C GLU A 217 -15.96 12.98 -17.12
N LEU A 218 -16.08 13.42 -15.85
CA LEU A 218 -17.32 13.92 -15.29
C LEU A 218 -17.72 15.28 -15.87
N ASN A 219 -16.74 16.13 -16.22
CA ASN A 219 -16.98 17.44 -16.83
C ASN A 219 -15.85 17.80 -17.83
N PRO A 220 -16.06 17.55 -19.13
CA PRO A 220 -15.03 17.81 -20.15
C PRO A 220 -14.62 19.29 -20.29
N GLN A 221 -15.41 20.24 -19.77
CA GLN A 221 -14.99 21.65 -19.74
C GLN A 221 -13.80 21.88 -18.80
N VAL A 222 -13.63 21.05 -17.76
CA VAL A 222 -12.49 21.16 -16.83
C VAL A 222 -11.17 21.07 -17.60
N LEU A 223 -11.01 20.04 -18.45
CA LEU A 223 -9.78 19.85 -19.23
C LEU A 223 -9.59 20.94 -20.31
N ARG A 224 -10.69 21.50 -20.82
CA ARG A 224 -10.63 22.59 -21.81
C ARG A 224 -10.24 23.92 -21.18
N SER A 225 -10.75 24.24 -19.99
CA SER A 225 -10.54 25.53 -19.34
C SER A 225 -9.25 25.60 -18.52
N LEU A 226 -8.70 24.46 -18.10
CA LEU A 226 -7.48 24.40 -17.30
C LEU A 226 -6.25 24.07 -18.17
N GLN A 227 -5.10 24.58 -17.73
CA GLN A 227 -3.79 24.22 -18.26
C GLN A 227 -2.85 23.73 -17.17
N THR A 228 -1.92 22.87 -17.56
CA THR A 228 -0.84 22.39 -16.71
C THR A 228 0.35 23.32 -16.84
N ILE A 229 0.78 23.90 -15.71
CA ILE A 229 1.98 24.74 -15.60
C ILE A 229 3.22 23.87 -15.37
N ALA A 230 3.06 22.80 -14.62
CA ALA A 230 4.12 21.83 -14.38
C ALA A 230 3.52 20.45 -14.12
N ARG A 231 4.29 19.41 -14.46
CA ARG A 231 3.96 18.02 -14.21
C ARG A 231 5.18 17.33 -13.61
N SER A 232 4.98 16.50 -12.58
CA SER A 232 6.06 15.71 -11.98
C SER A 232 6.44 14.53 -12.86
N GLU A 233 7.59 13.93 -12.55
CA GLU A 233 7.89 12.55 -12.91
C GLU A 233 6.85 11.59 -12.31
N LEU A 234 6.86 10.33 -12.71
CA LEU A 234 6.01 9.32 -12.11
C LEU A 234 6.55 8.96 -10.72
N LEU A 235 5.75 9.15 -9.68
CA LEU A 235 6.17 8.89 -8.30
C LEU A 235 5.41 7.68 -7.75
N ALA A 236 6.12 6.62 -7.41
CA ALA A 236 5.54 5.42 -6.82
C ALA A 236 4.83 5.74 -5.49
N ASP A 237 3.65 5.14 -5.30
CA ASP A 237 2.79 5.47 -4.17
C ASP A 237 3.09 4.57 -2.96
N VAL A 238 2.89 3.26 -3.14
CA VAL A 238 2.95 2.26 -2.07
C VAL A 238 3.80 1.09 -2.53
N VAL A 239 4.68 0.63 -1.63
CA VAL A 239 5.50 -0.56 -1.78
C VAL A 239 5.11 -1.59 -0.74
N ILE A 240 5.16 -2.87 -1.13
CA ILE A 240 5.04 -4.00 -0.22
C ILE A 240 6.43 -4.57 -0.05
N CYS A 241 6.94 -4.49 1.18
CA CYS A 241 8.25 -5.01 1.54
C CYS A 241 8.13 -6.26 2.39
N VAL A 242 9.13 -7.13 2.28
CA VAL A 242 9.20 -8.41 2.98
C VAL A 242 10.54 -8.49 3.70
N GLY A 243 10.50 -8.86 4.98
CA GLY A 243 11.69 -9.11 5.78
C GLY A 243 12.22 -10.51 5.61
N ASP A 244 13.46 -10.72 6.04
CA ASP A 244 14.12 -12.04 5.99
C ASP A 244 14.09 -12.78 7.33
N ARG A 245 13.46 -12.18 8.36
CA ARG A 245 13.46 -12.67 9.74
C ARG A 245 12.05 -12.96 10.23
N GLY A 246 11.95 -13.79 11.28
CA GLY A 246 10.69 -14.12 11.96
C GLY A 246 9.89 -15.25 11.32
N TRP A 247 10.16 -15.58 10.06
CA TRP A 247 9.44 -16.63 9.33
C TRP A 247 9.65 -18.02 9.99
N PRO A 248 8.58 -18.80 10.22
CA PRO A 248 8.69 -20.16 10.73
C PRO A 248 9.53 -21.08 9.84
N THR A 249 9.38 -20.94 8.51
CA THR A 249 10.16 -21.66 7.51
C THR A 249 10.39 -20.78 6.28
N ALA A 250 11.42 -21.10 5.49
CA ALA A 250 11.63 -20.46 4.18
C ALA A 250 10.44 -20.71 3.24
N LYS A 251 9.81 -21.88 3.33
CA LYS A 251 8.61 -22.21 2.55
C LYS A 251 7.45 -21.28 2.90
N HIS A 252 7.20 -21.01 4.19
CA HIS A 252 6.14 -20.09 4.61
C HIS A 252 6.34 -18.68 4.05
N ARG A 253 7.60 -18.21 4.00
CA ARG A 253 7.95 -16.93 3.36
C ARG A 253 7.61 -16.93 1.87
N THR A 254 8.06 -17.94 1.14
CA THR A 254 7.78 -18.07 -0.31
C THR A 254 6.29 -18.19 -0.59
N ASP A 255 5.58 -19.08 0.11
CA ASP A 255 4.13 -19.27 -0.06
C ASP A 255 3.35 -17.96 0.17
N THR A 256 3.79 -17.14 1.13
CA THR A 256 3.19 -15.82 1.41
C THR A 256 3.48 -14.80 0.30
N ILE A 257 4.70 -14.79 -0.25
CA ILE A 257 5.05 -13.92 -1.38
C ILE A 257 4.22 -14.30 -2.62
N ASP A 258 4.13 -15.60 -2.92
CA ASP A 258 3.34 -16.12 -4.04
C ASP A 258 1.84 -15.82 -3.89
N ALA A 259 1.33 -15.89 -2.66
CA ALA A 259 -0.04 -15.50 -2.33
C ALA A 259 -0.36 -14.03 -2.69
N ILE A 260 0.58 -13.12 -2.44
CA ILE A 260 0.44 -11.70 -2.76
C ILE A 260 0.54 -11.48 -4.27
N ALA A 261 1.50 -12.15 -4.93
CA ALA A 261 1.65 -12.09 -6.39
C ALA A 261 0.38 -12.57 -7.11
N GLY A 262 -0.23 -13.65 -6.61
CA GLY A 262 -1.45 -14.25 -7.15
C GLY A 262 -2.75 -13.64 -6.62
N LEU A 263 -2.73 -12.48 -5.93
CA LEU A 263 -3.92 -11.91 -5.29
C LEU A 263 -5.08 -11.75 -6.27
N ALA A 264 -4.81 -11.22 -7.48
CA ALA A 264 -5.82 -10.98 -8.51
C ALA A 264 -6.45 -12.26 -9.10
N GLU A 265 -5.82 -13.43 -8.92
CA GLU A 265 -6.27 -14.68 -9.51
C GLU A 265 -7.48 -15.27 -8.77
N THR A 266 -7.62 -14.95 -7.48
CA THR A 266 -8.71 -15.47 -6.64
C THR A 266 -9.88 -14.49 -6.51
N SER A 267 -11.10 -15.00 -6.29
CA SER A 267 -12.26 -14.15 -6.03
C SER A 267 -12.09 -13.32 -4.75
N ALA A 268 -11.56 -13.93 -3.69
CA ALA A 268 -11.27 -13.26 -2.42
C ALA A 268 -10.22 -12.15 -2.58
N GLY A 269 -9.14 -12.43 -3.31
CA GLY A 269 -8.11 -11.42 -3.56
C GLY A 269 -8.61 -10.27 -4.45
N ARG A 270 -9.46 -10.52 -5.46
CA ARG A 270 -10.14 -9.44 -6.21
C ARG A 270 -11.05 -8.58 -5.33
N GLN A 271 -11.74 -9.17 -4.36
CA GLN A 271 -12.55 -8.40 -3.39
C GLN A 271 -11.66 -7.50 -2.53
N ILE A 272 -10.53 -8.02 -2.06
CA ILE A 272 -9.53 -7.26 -1.30
C ILE A 272 -8.98 -6.09 -2.13
N MET A 273 -8.58 -6.35 -3.37
CA MET A 273 -8.11 -5.32 -4.30
C MET A 273 -9.17 -4.23 -4.51
N THR A 274 -10.45 -4.61 -4.66
CA THR A 274 -11.57 -3.67 -4.79
C THR A 274 -11.73 -2.80 -3.53
N LEU A 275 -11.67 -3.40 -2.33
CA LEU A 275 -11.76 -2.67 -1.07
C LEU A 275 -10.61 -1.67 -0.91
N PHE A 276 -9.41 -2.06 -1.34
CA PHE A 276 -8.22 -1.22 -1.31
C PHE A 276 -8.12 -0.25 -2.49
N LYS A 277 -9.03 -0.33 -3.47
CA LYS A 277 -8.98 0.43 -4.72
C LYS A 277 -7.64 0.26 -5.45
N ILE A 278 -7.13 -0.96 -5.41
CA ILE A 278 -5.91 -1.38 -6.08
C ILE A 278 -6.33 -2.08 -7.36
N ASP A 279 -5.72 -1.71 -8.48
CA ASP A 279 -5.97 -2.38 -9.76
C ASP A 279 -4.98 -3.51 -9.99
N GLN A 280 -3.71 -3.32 -9.61
CA GLN A 280 -2.66 -4.32 -9.78
C GLN A 280 -1.63 -4.30 -8.65
N ILE A 281 -1.07 -5.47 -8.36
CA ILE A 281 0.16 -5.64 -7.59
C ILE A 281 1.21 -6.12 -8.59
N LEU A 282 2.24 -5.32 -8.79
CA LEU A 282 3.30 -5.60 -9.76
C LEU A 282 4.57 -6.03 -9.02
N PRO A 283 5.34 -7.00 -9.57
CA PRO A 283 6.68 -7.26 -9.07
C PRO A 283 7.51 -5.98 -9.01
N TYR A 284 8.31 -5.85 -7.96
CA TYR A 284 9.17 -4.69 -7.79
C TYR A 284 10.30 -4.67 -8.83
N GLU A 285 10.51 -3.51 -9.44
CA GLU A 285 11.71 -3.17 -10.20
C GLU A 285 12.39 -1.96 -9.53
N PRO A 286 13.74 -1.93 -9.42
CA PRO A 286 14.47 -0.84 -8.78
C PRO A 286 14.06 0.56 -9.28
N ASP A 287 13.91 0.67 -10.60
CA ASP A 287 13.64 1.91 -11.33
C ASP A 287 12.31 2.57 -10.91
N TYR A 288 11.37 1.82 -10.32
CA TYR A 288 10.11 2.37 -9.80
C TYR A 288 10.31 3.37 -8.66
N LEU A 289 11.42 3.28 -7.93
CA LEU A 289 11.73 4.19 -6.82
C LEU A 289 12.71 5.31 -7.18
N ASP A 290 13.35 5.27 -8.34
CA ASP A 290 14.37 6.24 -8.75
C ASP A 290 13.86 7.68 -8.70
N SER A 291 12.65 7.91 -9.22
CA SER A 291 12.04 9.25 -9.23
C SER A 291 11.70 9.74 -7.82
N VAL A 292 11.27 8.84 -6.94
CA VAL A 292 10.98 9.17 -5.52
C VAL A 292 12.28 9.45 -4.77
N GLN A 293 13.33 8.66 -5.02
CA GLN A 293 14.65 8.86 -4.43
C GLN A 293 15.28 10.18 -4.88
N SER A 294 15.20 10.49 -6.18
CA SER A 294 15.64 11.77 -6.74
C SER A 294 14.90 12.94 -6.09
N LEU A 295 13.58 12.85 -5.97
CA LEU A 295 12.77 13.86 -5.32
C LEU A 295 13.17 14.07 -3.85
N LEU A 296 13.41 12.98 -3.11
CA LEU A 296 13.86 13.05 -1.72
C LEU A 296 15.24 13.70 -1.59
N ALA A 297 16.19 13.33 -2.44
CA ALA A 297 17.53 13.92 -2.45
C ALA A 297 17.48 15.43 -2.74
N ARG A 298 16.71 15.83 -3.76
CA ARG A 298 16.47 17.25 -4.10
C ARG A 298 15.79 18.00 -2.96
N SER A 299 14.79 17.39 -2.33
CA SER A 299 14.09 17.98 -1.19
C SER A 299 14.99 18.14 0.05
N ALA A 300 15.88 17.19 0.31
CA ALA A 300 16.84 17.26 1.41
C ALA A 300 17.86 18.41 1.20
N ALA A 301 18.35 18.61 -0.03
CA ALA A 301 19.28 19.69 -0.35
C ALA A 301 18.69 21.10 -0.15
N LEU A 302 17.36 21.22 -0.09
CA LEU A 302 16.66 22.49 0.13
C LEU A 302 16.41 22.83 1.60
N ARG A 303 16.54 21.86 2.51
CA ARG A 303 16.43 22.14 3.94
C ARG A 303 17.75 22.78 4.39
N PRO A 304 17.74 24.00 4.94
CA PRO A 304 18.96 24.55 5.51
C PRO A 304 19.47 23.62 6.62
N GLU A 305 20.78 23.40 6.68
CA GLU A 305 21.41 22.73 7.82
C GLU A 305 20.96 23.45 9.11
N GLY A 306 20.16 22.77 9.95
CA GLY A 306 19.82 23.29 11.29
C GLY A 306 18.35 23.58 11.59
N THR A 307 17.39 22.79 11.11
CA THR A 307 16.09 22.69 11.79
C THR A 307 15.92 21.26 12.33
N LEU A 308 16.36 21.06 13.58
CA LEU A 308 15.98 19.95 14.46
C LEU A 308 14.65 20.28 15.14
#